data_AF-A0A2N9MFK2-F1
#
_entry.id   AF-A0A2N9MFK2-F1
#
_cell.length_a   1.000
_cell.length_b   1.000
_cell.length_c   1.000
_cell.angle_alpha   90.00
_cell.angle_beta   90.00
_cell.angle_gamma   90.00
#
_symmetry.space_group_name_H-M   'P 1'
#
loop_
_entity.id
_entity.type
_entity.pdbx_description
1 polymer ?
#
loop_
_entity_poly.entity_id
_entity_poly.type
_entity_poly.pdbx_seq_one_letter_code
_entity_poly.pdbx_strand_id
1 'polypeptide(L)'
;MQSAFGVERQLPRNTTLAVTYSFNRTVHMAQSIPVNTPLPGTFNPALPLSATNGLFPYGYSAGTIFETESGGYMRQHLIMVNFNTRFSSKVSLFGNYSLGYAKDIPSSPTDPYNFAADWGRSNFDRRHNFQLIGNIVAPANIRLAPFITMRSGQPYDVLAGEDLYGDTLTNARAVFSSTATCAGVVRSGNTACSPYGTFSANYSVTNPGSLVPRNYLTMPGLVSINMRLYRTFGFGGVPKKTQQADQGPGGGMPSAGVMGLSGGGRGPGGPGGGPGGPGGGGPPPGGGGGPGGGMGRMMGMGGDTTEHPYNVTLSVNFENLLNHLNPGGYQGVITSPYFLQATSVNTGFGGGGPGGGGPGGFGGAANNRRIQLGIRFTF
;
A
#
# COMPACT_ATOMS: atom_id res chain seq x y z
N MET A 1 19.62 -5.78 -6.06
CA MET A 1 20.02 -4.82 -7.10
C MET A 1 18.84 -3.92 -7.42
N GLN A 2 19.07 -2.62 -7.49
CA GLN A 2 18.08 -1.63 -7.94
C GLN A 2 18.73 -0.74 -8.99
N SER A 3 18.01 -0.45 -10.07
CA SER A 3 18.41 0.48 -11.11
C SER A 3 17.24 1.41 -11.41
N ALA A 4 17.49 2.70 -11.53
CA ALA A 4 16.45 3.67 -11.84
C ALA A 4 16.93 4.70 -12.87
N PHE A 5 16.00 5.16 -13.69
CA PHE A 5 16.18 6.24 -14.65
C PHE A 5 15.01 7.21 -14.49
N GLY A 6 15.28 8.51 -14.44
CA GLY A 6 14.22 9.51 -14.27
C GLY A 6 14.49 10.77 -15.07
N VAL A 7 13.40 11.40 -15.49
CA VAL A 7 13.41 12.71 -16.16
C VAL A 7 12.44 13.61 -15.43
N GLU A 8 12.91 14.81 -15.11
CA GLU A 8 12.10 15.88 -14.54
C GLU A 8 12.08 17.05 -15.50
N ARG A 9 10.89 17.64 -15.68
CA ARG A 9 10.71 18.80 -16.55
C ARG A 9 9.68 19.75 -15.99
N GLN A 10 10.01 21.04 -16.07
CA GLN A 10 9.03 22.10 -15.89
C GLN A 10 8.19 22.25 -17.17
N LEU A 11 6.88 22.16 -17.00
CA LEU A 11 5.86 22.33 -18.02
C LEU A 11 5.17 23.69 -17.85
N PRO A 12 4.41 24.15 -18.87
CA PRO A 12 3.64 25.39 -18.78
C PRO A 12 2.72 25.44 -17.55
N ARG A 13 2.32 26.66 -17.17
CA ARG A 13 1.45 26.94 -16.01
C ARG A 13 2.02 26.45 -14.67
N ASN A 14 3.33 26.64 -14.48
CA ASN A 14 4.03 26.33 -13.23
C ASN A 14 3.76 24.88 -12.76
N THR A 15 3.86 23.95 -13.70
CA THR A 15 3.76 22.51 -13.45
C THR A 15 5.15 21.91 -13.49
N THR A 16 5.50 21.11 -12.51
CA THR A 16 6.70 20.26 -12.56
C THR A 16 6.24 18.82 -12.67
N LEU A 17 6.76 18.10 -13.66
CA LEU A 17 6.46 16.70 -13.91
C LEU A 17 7.77 15.91 -13.80
N ALA A 18 7.78 14.89 -12.94
CA ALA A 18 8.87 13.94 -12.82
C ALA A 18 8.37 12.54 -13.16
N VAL A 19 9.06 11.86 -14.07
CA VAL A 19 8.79 10.48 -14.46
C VAL A 19 10.03 9.66 -14.15
N THR A 20 9.88 8.63 -13.32
CA THR A 20 10.97 7.74 -12.90
C THR A 20 10.58 6.30 -13.19
N TYR A 21 11.40 5.59 -13.93
CA TYR A 21 11.36 4.14 -14.04
C TYR A 21 12.36 3.54 -13.05
N SER A 22 11.92 2.54 -12.27
CA SER A 22 12.75 1.77 -11.36
C SER A 22 12.58 0.28 -11.63
N PHE A 23 13.69 -0.44 -11.69
CA PHE A 23 13.74 -1.89 -11.71
C PHE A 23 14.42 -2.39 -10.43
N ASN A 24 13.75 -3.32 -9.74
CA ASN A 24 14.24 -3.96 -8.54
C ASN A 24 14.35 -5.46 -8.76
N ARG A 25 15.51 -6.02 -8.39
CA ARG A 25 15.72 -7.45 -8.23
C ARG A 25 16.22 -7.70 -6.82
N THR A 26 15.40 -8.36 -6.02
CA THR A 26 15.73 -8.80 -4.68
C THR A 26 15.99 -10.30 -4.71
N VAL A 27 17.07 -10.72 -4.07
CA VAL A 27 17.45 -12.12 -3.86
C VAL A 27 17.73 -12.29 -2.38
N HIS A 28 17.77 -13.52 -1.90
CA HIS A 28 18.01 -13.83 -0.48
C HIS A 28 16.98 -13.22 0.47
N MET A 29 15.72 -13.20 0.05
CA MET A 29 14.62 -12.83 0.93
C MET A 29 14.34 -13.99 1.89
N ALA A 30 14.00 -13.65 3.13
CA ALA A 30 13.65 -14.63 4.14
C ALA A 30 12.41 -15.44 3.71
N GLN A 31 12.49 -16.75 3.84
CA GLN A 31 11.39 -17.69 3.70
C GLN A 31 11.35 -18.60 4.92
N SER A 32 10.16 -19.03 5.32
CA SER A 32 9.92 -20.01 6.36
C SER A 32 9.43 -21.29 5.70
N ILE A 33 10.22 -22.35 5.76
CA ILE A 33 9.95 -23.61 5.07
C ILE A 33 9.64 -24.69 6.12
N PRO A 34 8.53 -25.43 6.00
CA PRO A 34 8.28 -26.59 6.85
C PRO A 34 9.21 -27.74 6.40
N VAL A 35 10.34 -27.91 7.07
CA VAL A 35 11.37 -28.89 6.65
C VAL A 35 11.08 -30.32 7.10
N ASN A 36 10.10 -30.50 7.99
CA ASN A 36 9.61 -31.83 8.37
C ASN A 36 8.34 -32.25 7.60
N THR A 37 7.99 -31.58 6.49
CA THR A 37 6.89 -32.01 5.63
C THR A 37 7.11 -33.46 5.15
N PRO A 38 6.10 -34.34 5.15
CA PRO A 38 6.19 -35.67 4.55
C PRO A 38 6.76 -35.68 3.14
N LEU A 39 7.55 -36.71 2.79
CA LEU A 39 8.08 -36.85 1.43
C LEU A 39 6.95 -36.93 0.39
N PRO A 40 7.12 -36.35 -0.81
CA PRO A 40 6.07 -36.34 -1.82
C PRO A 40 5.54 -37.74 -2.14
N GLY A 41 4.21 -37.90 -2.13
CA GLY A 41 3.54 -39.17 -2.43
C GLY A 41 3.41 -40.14 -1.25
N THR A 42 3.94 -39.79 -0.06
CA THR A 42 3.81 -40.64 1.13
C THR A 42 2.65 -40.27 2.04
N PHE A 43 2.18 -39.01 1.98
CA PHE A 43 1.05 -38.49 2.75
C PHE A 43 -0.25 -38.59 1.96
N ASN A 44 -1.32 -39.02 2.63
CA ASN A 44 -2.67 -39.01 2.09
C ASN A 44 -3.52 -37.96 2.85
N PRO A 45 -3.95 -36.87 2.18
CA PRO A 45 -4.72 -35.80 2.81
C PRO A 45 -6.13 -36.23 3.25
N ALA A 46 -6.65 -37.36 2.76
CA ALA A 46 -7.93 -37.91 3.19
C ALA A 46 -7.87 -38.65 4.55
N LEU A 47 -6.66 -38.90 5.06
CA LEU A 47 -6.44 -39.56 6.34
C LEU A 47 -5.92 -38.55 7.37
N PRO A 48 -6.19 -38.75 8.68
CA PRO A 48 -5.68 -37.86 9.71
C PRO A 48 -4.15 -37.86 9.73
N LEU A 49 -3.58 -36.70 10.08
CA LEU A 49 -2.15 -36.56 10.31
C LEU A 49 -1.71 -37.51 11.45
N SER A 50 -0.79 -38.42 11.15
CA SER A 50 -0.35 -39.45 12.10
C SER A 50 1.02 -40.03 11.69
N ALA A 51 1.66 -40.76 12.61
CA ALA A 51 2.96 -41.38 12.37
C ALA A 51 2.98 -42.42 11.23
N THR A 52 1.81 -42.93 10.83
CA THR A 52 1.66 -43.93 9.75
C THR A 52 1.14 -43.33 8.43
N ASN A 53 0.83 -42.02 8.41
CA ASN A 53 0.33 -41.32 7.24
C ASN A 53 1.35 -40.25 6.82
N GLY A 54 2.33 -40.63 6.01
CA GLY A 54 3.44 -39.78 5.60
C GLY A 54 4.81 -40.24 6.13
N LEU A 55 5.85 -40.07 5.32
CA LEU A 55 7.24 -40.30 5.71
C LEU A 55 7.89 -38.95 6.02
N PHE A 56 7.94 -38.61 7.31
CA PHE A 56 8.49 -37.34 7.82
C PHE A 56 10.02 -37.40 7.91
N PRO A 57 10.78 -36.48 7.28
CA PRO A 57 12.25 -36.51 7.26
C PRO A 57 12.91 -36.57 8.64
N TYR A 58 12.36 -35.87 9.63
CA TYR A 58 12.84 -35.85 11.03
C TYR A 58 11.98 -36.74 11.95
N GLY A 59 11.08 -37.53 11.38
CA GLY A 59 10.12 -38.35 12.12
C GLY A 59 8.89 -37.57 12.59
N TYR A 60 7.77 -38.26 12.74
CA TYR A 60 6.49 -37.64 13.13
C TYR A 60 6.55 -37.00 14.53
N SER A 61 7.27 -37.62 15.46
CA SER A 61 7.40 -37.12 16.84
C SER A 61 8.15 -35.80 16.96
N ALA A 62 8.93 -35.42 15.95
CA ALA A 62 9.61 -34.13 15.92
C ALA A 62 8.64 -32.95 15.67
N GLY A 63 7.40 -33.23 15.25
CA GLY A 63 6.38 -32.22 14.97
C GLY A 63 6.72 -31.35 13.76
N THR A 64 6.01 -30.23 13.61
CA THR A 64 6.27 -29.28 12.52
C THR A 64 7.52 -28.46 12.83
N ILE A 65 8.54 -28.57 11.98
CA ILE A 65 9.79 -27.79 12.08
C ILE A 65 9.78 -26.77 10.96
N PHE A 66 9.87 -25.48 11.31
CA PHE A 66 10.02 -24.39 10.36
C PHE A 66 11.45 -23.89 10.34
N GLU A 67 12.11 -24.01 9.19
CA GLU A 67 13.43 -23.46 8.96
C GLU A 67 13.32 -22.10 8.26
N THR A 68 14.05 -21.11 8.77
CA THR A 68 14.13 -19.80 8.12
C THR A 68 15.34 -19.77 7.21
N GLU A 69 15.10 -19.70 5.92
CA GLU A 69 16.14 -19.67 4.89
C GLU A 69 16.10 -18.35 4.10
N SER A 70 17.16 -18.09 3.33
CA SER A 70 17.26 -16.94 2.42
C SER A 70 17.15 -17.38 0.96
N GLY A 71 16.13 -18.18 0.64
CA GLY A 71 15.83 -18.67 -0.71
C GLY A 71 14.94 -17.74 -1.55
N GLY A 72 14.31 -16.74 -0.90
CA GLY A 72 13.32 -15.87 -1.51
C GLY A 72 13.87 -14.95 -2.60
N TYR A 73 13.09 -14.70 -3.65
CA TYR A 73 13.46 -13.75 -4.70
C TYR A 73 12.24 -13.02 -5.31
N MET A 74 12.50 -11.81 -5.81
CA MET A 74 11.50 -10.91 -6.38
C MET A 74 12.08 -10.11 -7.54
N ARG A 75 11.23 -9.82 -8.54
CA ARG A 75 11.49 -8.85 -9.61
C ARG A 75 10.33 -7.87 -9.73
N GLN A 76 10.65 -6.58 -9.80
CA GLN A 76 9.66 -5.53 -9.90
C GLN A 76 10.10 -4.44 -10.89
N HIS A 77 9.16 -4.02 -11.73
CA HIS A 77 9.26 -2.85 -12.59
C HIS A 77 8.23 -1.83 -12.11
N LEU A 78 8.64 -0.58 -11.95
CA LEU A 78 7.80 0.47 -11.43
C LEU A 78 8.04 1.76 -12.20
N ILE A 79 7.00 2.28 -12.85
CA ILE A 79 7.00 3.63 -13.39
C ILE A 79 6.29 4.51 -12.37
N MET A 80 6.91 5.59 -11.94
CA MET A 80 6.37 6.58 -11.03
C MET A 80 6.29 7.91 -11.77
N VAL A 81 5.13 8.55 -11.72
CA VAL A 81 4.88 9.87 -12.28
C VAL A 81 4.43 10.76 -11.14
N ASN A 82 5.21 11.79 -10.83
CA ASN A 82 4.85 12.79 -9.84
C ASN A 82 4.62 14.11 -10.56
N PHE A 83 3.55 14.81 -10.22
CA PHE A 83 3.32 16.15 -10.71
C PHE A 83 2.96 17.08 -9.56
N ASN A 84 3.45 18.31 -9.67
CA ASN A 84 3.10 19.41 -8.79
C ASN A 84 2.77 20.61 -9.65
N THR A 85 1.53 21.07 -9.58
CA THR A 85 1.03 22.16 -10.40
C THR A 85 0.49 23.28 -9.53
N ARG A 86 0.95 24.49 -9.78
CA ARG A 86 0.38 25.73 -9.25
C ARG A 86 -0.21 26.53 -10.41
N PHE A 87 -1.37 26.07 -10.91
CA PHE A 87 -2.03 26.66 -12.08
C PHE A 87 -2.34 28.15 -11.89
N SER A 88 -2.70 28.57 -10.68
CA SER A 88 -2.90 29.96 -10.29
C SER A 88 -2.70 30.12 -8.79
N SER A 89 -2.82 31.34 -8.26
CA SER A 89 -2.85 31.59 -6.81
C SER A 89 -4.03 30.89 -6.09
N LYS A 90 -5.05 30.45 -6.83
CA LYS A 90 -6.25 29.80 -6.31
C LYS A 90 -6.27 28.29 -6.49
N VAL A 91 -5.41 27.73 -7.34
CA VAL A 91 -5.45 26.31 -7.71
C VAL A 91 -4.06 25.71 -7.62
N SER A 92 -3.87 24.84 -6.63
CA SER A 92 -2.67 24.01 -6.49
C SER A 92 -3.07 22.54 -6.42
N LEU A 93 -2.42 21.70 -7.23
CA LEU A 93 -2.64 20.26 -7.29
C LEU A 93 -1.30 19.55 -7.17
N PHE A 94 -1.28 18.48 -6.39
CA PHE A 94 -0.18 17.53 -6.33
C PHE A 94 -0.74 16.14 -6.60
N GLY A 95 -0.01 15.33 -7.35
CA GLY A 95 -0.40 13.95 -7.49
C GLY A 95 0.76 13.05 -7.86
N ASN A 96 0.55 11.77 -7.57
CA ASN A 96 1.46 10.70 -7.92
C ASN A 96 0.67 9.58 -8.58
N TYR A 97 1.25 9.02 -9.63
CA TYR A 97 0.80 7.82 -10.30
C TYR A 97 1.92 6.81 -10.31
N SER A 98 1.57 5.54 -10.16
CA SER A 98 2.50 4.43 -10.24
C SER A 98 1.90 3.31 -11.08
N LEU A 99 2.71 2.78 -11.99
CA LEU A 99 2.44 1.59 -12.79
C LEU A 99 3.43 0.49 -12.41
N GLY A 100 2.94 -0.60 -11.83
CA GLY A 100 3.75 -1.68 -11.27
C GLY A 100 3.58 -3.01 -12.01
N TYR A 101 4.69 -3.71 -12.22
CA TYR A 101 4.73 -5.13 -12.57
C TYR A 101 5.61 -5.83 -11.55
N ALA A 102 5.08 -6.79 -10.81
CA ALA A 102 5.85 -7.50 -9.78
C ALA A 102 5.65 -9.01 -9.84
N LYS A 103 6.74 -9.76 -9.69
CA LYS A 103 6.76 -11.21 -9.53
C LYS A 103 7.65 -11.58 -8.35
N ASP A 104 7.21 -12.52 -7.54
CA ASP A 104 7.95 -13.06 -6.41
C ASP A 104 7.52 -14.50 -6.11
N ILE A 105 8.20 -15.09 -5.14
CA ILE A 105 7.75 -16.28 -4.42
C ILE A 105 7.23 -15.87 -3.02
N PRO A 106 6.30 -16.62 -2.42
CA PRO A 106 5.76 -16.31 -1.10
C PRO A 106 6.79 -16.53 0.00
N SER A 107 6.57 -15.91 1.17
CA SER A 107 7.42 -16.10 2.35
C SER A 107 7.32 -17.50 2.94
N SER A 108 6.20 -18.19 2.75
CA SER A 108 6.05 -19.61 3.01
C SER A 108 5.70 -20.30 1.69
N PRO A 109 6.46 -21.31 1.24
CA PRO A 109 6.18 -21.99 -0.01
C PRO A 109 4.79 -22.66 0.04
N THR A 110 4.11 -22.72 -1.11
CA THR A 110 2.86 -23.49 -1.26
C THR A 110 3.12 -24.94 -1.61
N ASP A 111 4.35 -25.26 -2.02
CA ASP A 111 4.89 -26.60 -2.20
C ASP A 111 6.31 -26.62 -1.60
N PRO A 112 6.51 -27.25 -0.42
CA PRO A 112 7.81 -27.32 0.25
C PRO A 112 8.91 -28.06 -0.54
N TYR A 113 8.56 -28.77 -1.61
CA TYR A 113 9.49 -29.53 -2.45
C TYR A 113 9.74 -28.89 -3.82
N ASN A 114 8.98 -27.86 -4.20
CA ASN A 114 9.12 -27.17 -5.48
C ASN A 114 8.83 -25.67 -5.40
N PHE A 115 9.81 -24.91 -4.91
CA PHE A 115 9.68 -23.44 -4.81
C PHE A 115 9.55 -22.73 -6.15
N ALA A 116 10.06 -23.33 -7.23
CA ALA A 116 9.99 -22.75 -8.57
C ALA A 116 8.55 -22.67 -9.09
N ALA A 117 7.68 -23.59 -8.67
CA ALA A 117 6.27 -23.57 -9.02
C ALA A 117 5.57 -22.30 -8.53
N ASP A 118 6.05 -21.70 -7.43
CA ASP A 118 5.45 -20.52 -6.80
C ASP A 118 5.83 -19.19 -7.46
N TRP A 119 6.76 -19.22 -8.42
CA TRP A 119 7.12 -18.02 -9.14
C TRP A 119 5.97 -17.51 -10.00
N GLY A 120 5.36 -16.39 -9.58
CA GLY A 120 4.19 -15.84 -10.25
C GLY A 120 3.98 -14.36 -9.93
N ARG A 121 2.76 -13.86 -10.17
CA ARG A 121 2.42 -12.47 -9.85
C ARG A 121 2.60 -12.23 -8.36
N SER A 122 3.18 -11.11 -7.96
CA SER A 122 3.35 -10.75 -6.56
C SER A 122 2.11 -10.11 -5.96
N ASN A 123 1.94 -10.18 -4.64
CA ASN A 123 0.96 -9.36 -3.90
C ASN A 123 1.20 -7.85 -4.11
N PHE A 124 2.42 -7.46 -4.51
CA PHE A 124 2.78 -6.09 -4.86
C PHE A 124 2.47 -5.73 -6.33
N ASP A 125 1.94 -6.66 -7.14
CA ASP A 125 1.56 -6.42 -8.55
C ASP A 125 0.24 -5.63 -8.67
N ARG A 126 0.13 -4.53 -7.92
CA ARG A 126 -0.95 -3.57 -8.10
C ARG A 126 -0.61 -2.71 -9.32
N ARG A 127 -1.23 -3.06 -10.45
CA ARG A 127 -0.93 -2.49 -11.75
C ARG A 127 -0.99 -0.96 -11.77
N HIS A 128 -2.07 -0.36 -11.29
CA HIS A 128 -2.24 1.10 -11.32
C HIS A 128 -2.49 1.63 -9.91
N ASN A 129 -1.83 2.73 -9.55
CA ASN A 129 -2.08 3.43 -8.31
C ASN A 129 -1.86 4.91 -8.48
N PHE A 130 -2.94 5.67 -8.34
CA PHE A 130 -3.02 7.10 -8.49
C PHE A 130 -3.52 7.74 -7.19
N GLN A 131 -2.87 8.81 -6.78
CA GLN A 131 -3.39 9.69 -5.74
C GLN A 131 -3.24 11.14 -6.17
N LEU A 132 -4.21 11.96 -5.79
CA LEU A 132 -4.21 13.39 -6.05
C LEU A 132 -4.69 14.12 -4.80
N ILE A 133 -3.98 15.19 -4.48
CA ILE A 133 -4.31 16.12 -3.40
C ILE A 133 -4.39 17.51 -4.00
N GLY A 134 -5.44 18.25 -3.68
CA GLY A 134 -5.63 19.60 -4.20
C GLY A 134 -5.99 20.60 -3.13
N ASN A 135 -5.79 21.88 -3.48
CA ASN A 135 -6.38 23.02 -2.80
C ASN A 135 -6.89 23.99 -3.87
N ILE A 136 -8.20 24.23 -3.87
CA ILE A 136 -8.90 25.04 -4.86
C ILE A 136 -9.72 26.08 -4.12
N VAL A 137 -9.48 27.37 -4.41
CA VAL A 137 -10.28 28.49 -3.89
C VAL A 137 -11.34 28.86 -4.93
N ALA A 138 -12.57 28.47 -4.66
CA ALA A 138 -13.76 28.79 -5.44
C ALA A 138 -14.26 30.23 -5.15
N PRO A 139 -15.21 30.77 -5.95
CA PRO A 139 -15.85 32.04 -5.65
C PRO A 139 -16.39 32.11 -4.23
N ALA A 140 -16.44 33.33 -3.68
CA ALA A 140 -16.80 33.57 -2.28
C ALA A 140 -15.82 32.91 -1.27
N ASN A 141 -14.54 32.74 -1.62
CA ASN A 141 -13.49 32.21 -0.74
C ASN A 141 -13.82 30.84 -0.12
N ILE A 142 -14.63 30.04 -0.81
CA ILE A 142 -14.88 28.64 -0.43
C ILE A 142 -13.68 27.82 -0.87
N ARG A 143 -13.15 27.01 0.03
CA ARG A 143 -11.97 26.17 -0.22
C ARG A 143 -12.40 24.72 -0.40
N LEU A 144 -11.94 24.12 -1.49
CA LEU A 144 -12.13 22.73 -1.83
C LEU A 144 -10.77 22.03 -1.73
N ALA A 145 -10.68 21.04 -0.85
CA ALA A 145 -9.50 20.21 -0.67
C ALA A 145 -9.84 18.76 -1.08
N PRO A 146 -9.70 18.41 -2.37
CA PRO A 146 -9.89 17.04 -2.83
C PRO A 146 -8.70 16.16 -2.41
N PHE A 147 -9.02 14.94 -2.01
CA PHE A 147 -8.09 13.83 -1.83
C PHE A 147 -8.64 12.61 -2.58
N ILE A 148 -8.10 12.36 -3.75
CA ILE A 148 -8.54 11.29 -4.66
C ILE A 148 -7.55 10.14 -4.56
N THR A 149 -8.05 8.92 -4.42
CA THR A 149 -7.27 7.69 -4.52
C THR A 149 -7.95 6.74 -5.50
N MET A 150 -7.21 6.30 -6.51
CA MET A 150 -7.66 5.33 -7.50
C MET A 150 -6.60 4.25 -7.67
N ARG A 151 -6.99 2.99 -7.51
CA ARG A 151 -6.06 1.86 -7.50
C ARG A 151 -6.69 0.68 -8.23
N SER A 152 -5.91 -0.03 -9.04
CA SER A 152 -6.34 -1.33 -9.54
C SER A 152 -6.43 -2.33 -8.38
N GLY A 153 -7.15 -3.42 -8.60
CA GLY A 153 -7.22 -4.50 -7.63
C GLY A 153 -5.87 -5.14 -7.35
N GLN A 154 -5.74 -5.66 -6.13
CA GLN A 154 -4.62 -6.50 -5.74
C GLN A 154 -4.86 -7.92 -6.26
N PRO A 155 -3.85 -8.62 -6.75
CA PRO A 155 -4.00 -10.04 -7.03
C PRO A 155 -4.07 -10.87 -5.75
N TYR A 156 -4.66 -12.06 -5.86
CA TYR A 156 -4.75 -13.04 -4.78
C TYR A 156 -4.76 -14.47 -5.33
N ASP A 157 -4.39 -15.41 -4.48
CA ASP A 157 -4.26 -16.83 -4.81
C ASP A 157 -5.60 -17.57 -4.85
N VAL A 158 -5.60 -18.67 -5.62
CA VAL A 158 -6.65 -19.71 -5.56
C VAL A 158 -6.07 -20.88 -4.77
N LEU A 159 -6.60 -21.10 -3.58
CA LEU A 159 -6.07 -22.08 -2.63
C LEU A 159 -7.02 -23.27 -2.50
N ALA A 160 -6.44 -24.45 -2.32
CA ALA A 160 -7.18 -25.67 -2.02
C ALA A 160 -7.94 -25.55 -0.67
N GLY A 161 -7.32 -24.90 0.32
CA GLY A 161 -7.90 -24.71 1.65
C GLY A 161 -7.79 -25.91 2.59
N GLU A 162 -7.03 -26.91 2.18
CA GLU A 162 -6.77 -28.15 2.90
C GLU A 162 -5.24 -28.35 2.98
N ASP A 163 -4.80 -29.13 3.96
CA ASP A 163 -3.40 -29.51 4.08
C ASP A 163 -3.11 -30.66 3.12
N LEU A 164 -2.54 -30.33 1.96
CA LEU A 164 -2.22 -31.31 0.91
C LEU A 164 -0.82 -31.94 1.09
N TYR A 165 0.01 -31.37 1.96
CA TYR A 165 1.41 -31.78 2.13
C TYR A 165 1.67 -32.46 3.48
N GLY A 166 0.76 -32.38 4.43
CA GLY A 166 0.90 -32.91 5.79
C GLY A 166 1.79 -32.03 6.67
N ASP A 167 1.83 -30.74 6.39
CA ASP A 167 2.70 -29.75 7.07
C ASP A 167 1.92 -28.74 7.91
N THR A 168 0.63 -28.98 8.11
CA THR A 168 -0.35 -28.13 8.81
C THR A 168 -0.69 -26.81 8.12
N LEU A 169 -0.10 -26.51 6.96
CA LEU A 169 -0.41 -25.32 6.18
C LEU A 169 -1.51 -25.62 5.16
N THR A 170 -2.49 -24.72 5.06
CA THR A 170 -3.59 -24.79 4.07
C THR A 170 -3.35 -23.86 2.88
N ASN A 171 -2.11 -23.45 2.66
CA ASN A 171 -1.69 -22.51 1.62
C ASN A 171 -1.39 -23.20 0.27
N ALA A 172 -1.63 -24.51 0.14
CA ALA A 172 -1.49 -25.22 -1.11
C ALA A 172 -2.43 -24.64 -2.19
N ARG A 173 -1.91 -24.44 -3.40
CA ARG A 173 -2.70 -23.91 -4.52
C ARG A 173 -3.63 -24.97 -5.10
N ALA A 174 -4.76 -24.54 -5.66
CA ALA A 174 -5.65 -25.42 -6.40
C ALA A 174 -5.08 -25.76 -7.79
N VAL A 175 -5.64 -26.78 -8.45
CA VAL A 175 -5.40 -27.07 -9.87
C VAL A 175 -6.63 -26.72 -10.72
N PHE A 176 -6.44 -26.48 -12.01
CA PHE A 176 -7.54 -26.45 -12.96
C PHE A 176 -8.07 -27.86 -13.20
N SER A 177 -9.33 -28.10 -12.85
CA SER A 177 -10.03 -29.36 -13.19
C SER A 177 -10.52 -29.35 -14.63
N SER A 178 -10.95 -28.18 -15.13
CA SER A 178 -11.29 -27.95 -16.53
C SER A 178 -11.28 -26.45 -16.86
N THR A 179 -11.35 -26.11 -18.15
CA THR A 179 -11.52 -24.72 -18.63
C THR A 179 -12.97 -24.23 -18.59
N ALA A 180 -13.91 -25.08 -18.17
CA ALA A 180 -15.32 -24.70 -18.05
C ALA A 180 -15.51 -23.60 -16.99
N THR A 181 -16.46 -22.70 -17.23
CA THR A 181 -16.79 -21.58 -16.35
C THR A 181 -18.27 -21.57 -16.01
N CYS A 182 -18.60 -21.11 -14.81
CA CYS A 182 -19.97 -20.92 -14.34
C CYS A 182 -20.24 -19.43 -14.12
N ALA A 183 -21.50 -18.98 -14.27
CA ALA A 183 -21.86 -17.58 -14.06
C ALA A 183 -21.66 -17.11 -12.59
N GLY A 184 -21.76 -18.04 -11.64
CA GLY A 184 -21.46 -17.84 -10.22
C GLY A 184 -20.65 -19.01 -9.68
N VAL A 185 -20.38 -18.99 -8.37
CA VAL A 185 -19.66 -20.09 -7.72
C VAL A 185 -20.60 -21.27 -7.51
N VAL A 186 -20.29 -22.40 -8.14
CA VAL A 186 -20.97 -23.69 -7.94
C VAL A 186 -19.97 -24.68 -7.38
N ARG A 187 -20.31 -25.33 -6.26
CA ARG A 187 -19.43 -26.30 -5.58
C ARG A 187 -19.97 -27.71 -5.72
N SER A 188 -19.07 -28.66 -5.94
CA SER A 188 -19.34 -30.09 -5.95
C SER A 188 -18.12 -30.83 -5.39
N GLY A 189 -18.23 -31.31 -4.14
CA GLY A 189 -17.09 -31.86 -3.41
C GLY A 189 -15.93 -30.86 -3.32
N ASN A 190 -14.72 -31.31 -3.67
CA ASN A 190 -13.48 -30.52 -3.67
C ASN A 190 -13.31 -29.63 -4.92
N THR A 191 -14.35 -29.51 -5.75
CA THR A 191 -14.33 -28.74 -7.00
C THR A 191 -15.22 -27.50 -6.89
N ALA A 192 -14.70 -26.35 -7.32
CA ALA A 192 -15.42 -25.09 -7.41
C ALA A 192 -15.38 -24.55 -8.85
N CYS A 193 -16.54 -24.48 -9.49
CA CYS A 193 -16.71 -23.83 -10.78
C CYS A 193 -17.03 -22.35 -10.58
N SER A 194 -16.43 -21.47 -11.40
CA SER A 194 -16.57 -20.02 -11.28
C SER A 194 -16.45 -19.32 -12.63
N PRO A 195 -16.69 -17.99 -12.70
CA PRO A 195 -16.44 -17.21 -13.91
C PRO A 195 -14.96 -17.21 -14.37
N TYR A 196 -14.04 -17.57 -13.47
CA TYR A 196 -12.59 -17.51 -13.72
C TYR A 196 -11.96 -18.89 -14.02
N GLY A 197 -12.78 -19.95 -14.01
CA GLY A 197 -12.36 -21.34 -14.23
C GLY A 197 -12.98 -22.30 -13.24
N THR A 198 -12.75 -23.60 -13.47
CA THR A 198 -13.13 -24.68 -12.55
C THR A 198 -11.90 -25.23 -11.85
N PHE A 199 -11.87 -25.10 -10.53
CA PHE A 199 -10.72 -25.42 -9.68
C PHE A 199 -11.00 -26.66 -8.85
N SER A 200 -9.98 -27.47 -8.57
CA SER A 200 -10.07 -28.65 -7.70
C SER A 200 -8.96 -28.64 -6.64
N ALA A 201 -9.30 -29.08 -5.43
CA ALA A 201 -8.34 -29.43 -4.37
C ALA A 201 -7.94 -30.91 -4.41
N ASN A 202 -8.67 -31.75 -5.16
CA ASN A 202 -8.36 -33.17 -5.31
C ASN A 202 -7.41 -33.37 -6.51
N TYR A 203 -6.12 -33.51 -6.21
CA TYR A 203 -5.06 -33.81 -7.16
C TYR A 203 -3.86 -34.46 -6.45
N SER A 204 -2.96 -35.08 -7.22
CA SER A 204 -1.71 -35.62 -6.68
C SER A 204 -0.65 -34.53 -6.60
N VAL A 205 -0.15 -34.22 -5.40
CA VAL A 205 0.90 -33.20 -5.21
C VAL A 205 2.23 -33.54 -5.90
N THR A 206 2.50 -34.83 -6.15
CA THR A 206 3.69 -35.26 -6.91
C THR A 206 3.62 -34.92 -8.40
N ASN A 207 2.42 -34.76 -8.95
CA ASN A 207 2.19 -34.38 -10.34
C ASN A 207 0.89 -33.60 -10.46
N PRO A 208 0.88 -32.31 -10.10
CA PRO A 208 -0.34 -31.50 -10.06
C PRO A 208 -0.93 -31.21 -11.45
N GLY A 209 -0.18 -31.48 -12.53
CA GLY A 209 -0.62 -31.26 -13.91
C GLY A 209 -0.84 -29.77 -14.22
N SER A 210 -2.05 -29.28 -13.94
CA SER A 210 -2.53 -27.92 -14.27
C SER A 210 -2.62 -27.02 -13.04
N LEU A 211 -1.52 -26.86 -12.31
CA LEU A 211 -1.47 -26.01 -11.11
C LEU A 211 -1.85 -24.56 -11.43
N VAL A 212 -2.77 -23.99 -10.64
CA VAL A 212 -3.18 -22.59 -10.83
C VAL A 212 -1.98 -21.68 -10.53
N PRO A 213 -1.60 -20.77 -11.43
CA PRO A 213 -0.50 -19.85 -11.19
C PRO A 213 -0.73 -19.02 -9.93
N ARG A 214 0.37 -18.70 -9.23
CA ARG A 214 0.30 -17.81 -8.07
C ARG A 214 -0.35 -16.49 -8.46
N ASN A 215 -1.26 -16.02 -7.62
CA ASN A 215 -1.94 -14.73 -7.73
C ASN A 215 -2.72 -14.60 -9.05
N TYR A 216 -3.38 -15.69 -9.44
CA TYR A 216 -4.18 -15.79 -10.66
C TYR A 216 -5.36 -14.82 -10.68
N LEU A 217 -6.07 -14.68 -9.55
CA LEU A 217 -7.25 -13.81 -9.45
C LEU A 217 -6.85 -12.37 -9.14
N THR A 218 -7.77 -11.44 -9.40
CA THR A 218 -7.59 -10.00 -9.10
C THR A 218 -8.85 -9.46 -8.47
N MET A 219 -8.71 -8.77 -7.34
CA MET A 219 -9.84 -8.10 -6.67
C MET A 219 -10.36 -6.92 -7.53
N PRO A 220 -11.53 -6.35 -7.23
CA PRO A 220 -11.92 -5.06 -7.82
C PRO A 220 -10.96 -3.94 -7.43
N GLY A 221 -10.93 -2.90 -8.27
CA GLY A 221 -10.21 -1.67 -7.96
C GLY A 221 -10.85 -0.90 -6.81
N LEU A 222 -10.08 0.06 -6.29
CA LEU A 222 -10.54 1.03 -5.31
C LEU A 222 -10.64 2.40 -5.98
N VAL A 223 -11.79 3.05 -5.84
CA VAL A 223 -12.01 4.44 -6.22
C VAL A 223 -12.61 5.18 -5.04
N SER A 224 -11.85 6.12 -4.50
CA SER A 224 -12.32 7.00 -3.43
C SER A 224 -11.99 8.45 -3.71
N ILE A 225 -13.02 9.28 -3.64
CA ILE A 225 -12.92 10.73 -3.74
C ILE A 225 -13.32 11.28 -2.39
N ASN A 226 -12.34 11.67 -1.59
CA ASN A 226 -12.58 12.42 -0.37
C ASN A 226 -12.49 13.91 -0.72
N MET A 227 -13.32 14.71 -0.09
CA MET A 227 -13.36 16.14 -0.37
C MET A 227 -13.73 16.90 0.88
N ARG A 228 -12.89 17.85 1.26
CA ARG A 228 -13.22 18.81 2.31
C ARG A 228 -13.61 20.14 1.67
N LEU A 229 -14.78 20.65 2.02
CA LEU A 229 -15.22 21.99 1.66
C LEU A 229 -15.27 22.82 2.93
N TYR A 230 -14.70 24.01 2.91
CA TYR A 230 -14.77 24.89 4.07
C TYR A 230 -14.66 26.35 3.69
N ARG A 231 -15.15 27.20 4.59
CA ARG A 231 -14.94 28.64 4.55
C ARG A 231 -14.70 29.15 5.95
N THR A 232 -13.73 30.04 6.08
CA THR A 232 -13.43 30.74 7.32
C THR A 232 -13.90 32.18 7.23
N PHE A 233 -14.61 32.63 8.27
CA PHE A 233 -15.09 33.99 8.47
C PHE A 233 -14.31 34.60 9.61
N GLY A 234 -13.63 35.71 9.34
CA GLY A 234 -12.95 36.52 10.35
C GLY A 234 -13.85 37.62 10.89
N PHE A 235 -13.75 37.91 12.18
CA PHE A 235 -14.41 39.07 12.80
C PHE A 235 -13.67 39.56 14.04
N GLY A 236 -14.02 40.77 14.48
CA GLY A 236 -13.33 41.48 15.53
C GLY A 236 -12.40 42.56 14.97
N GLY A 237 -12.26 43.65 15.73
CA GLY A 237 -11.43 44.77 15.33
C GLY A 237 -9.97 44.34 15.25
N VAL A 238 -9.38 44.45 14.07
CA VAL A 238 -7.92 44.39 13.93
C VAL A 238 -7.42 45.66 14.63
N PRO A 239 -6.60 45.59 15.70
CA PRO A 239 -5.96 46.79 16.21
C PRO A 239 -5.21 47.41 15.04
N LYS A 240 -5.56 48.65 14.68
CA LYS A 240 -4.83 49.40 13.65
C LYS A 240 -3.36 49.32 14.03
N LYS A 241 -2.56 48.60 13.27
CA LYS A 241 -1.11 48.83 13.32
C LYS A 241 -0.97 50.28 12.90
N THR A 242 -0.66 51.13 13.87
CA THR A 242 -0.19 52.48 13.63
C THR A 242 0.88 52.34 12.58
N GLN A 243 0.62 52.84 11.37
CA GLN A 243 1.67 53.05 10.39
C GLN A 243 2.64 53.98 11.10
N GLN A 244 3.76 53.45 11.55
CA GLN A 244 4.85 54.25 12.02
C GLN A 244 5.42 54.88 10.74
N ALA A 245 4.87 56.06 10.43
CA ALA A 245 5.47 56.98 9.50
C ALA A 245 6.82 57.36 10.11
N ASP A 246 7.89 56.85 9.54
CA ASP A 246 9.22 57.41 9.76
C ASP A 246 9.62 58.10 8.46
N GLN A 247 9.30 59.40 8.41
CA GLN A 247 9.86 60.33 7.44
C GLN A 247 11.16 60.88 8.04
N GLY A 248 12.28 60.56 7.41
CA GLY A 248 13.54 61.25 7.60
C GLY A 248 14.28 61.37 6.26
N PRO A 249 14.54 62.59 5.75
CA PRO A 249 15.27 62.79 4.50
C PRO A 249 16.78 62.90 4.78
N GLY A 250 17.62 62.20 4.01
CA GLY A 250 19.07 62.33 4.14
C GLY A 250 19.79 61.43 3.15
N GLY A 251 20.55 62.02 2.23
CA GLY A 251 21.10 61.34 1.07
C GLY A 251 22.39 60.54 1.32
N GLY A 252 22.89 59.94 0.24
CA GLY A 252 24.31 59.60 0.08
C GLY A 252 24.67 58.11 0.14
N MET A 253 24.83 57.50 -1.03
CA MET A 253 25.59 56.27 -1.32
C MET A 253 27.08 56.39 -0.92
N PRO A 254 27.97 55.37 -1.13
CA PRO A 254 27.87 53.91 -1.00
C PRO A 254 29.08 53.31 -0.22
N SER A 255 29.11 51.99 0.05
CA SER A 255 30.39 51.27 0.14
C SER A 255 30.29 49.83 -0.37
N ALA A 256 31.25 49.49 -1.22
CA ALA A 256 31.54 48.19 -1.79
C ALA A 256 32.45 47.35 -0.86
N GLY A 257 32.64 46.06 -1.21
CA GLY A 257 33.73 45.20 -0.71
C GLY A 257 33.26 44.03 0.17
N VAL A 258 33.00 42.81 -0.32
CA VAL A 258 33.92 41.74 -0.80
C VAL A 258 34.52 40.88 0.34
N MET A 259 34.23 39.57 0.28
CA MET A 259 34.92 38.39 0.88
C MET A 259 34.99 38.30 2.42
N GLY A 260 34.94 37.15 3.11
CA GLY A 260 35.00 35.74 2.76
C GLY A 260 35.58 34.96 3.96
N LEU A 261 35.01 33.77 4.23
CA LEU A 261 35.58 32.59 4.93
C LEU A 261 35.95 32.58 6.45
N SER A 262 35.40 31.53 7.09
CA SER A 262 36.07 30.51 7.95
C SER A 262 35.98 30.57 9.49
N GLY A 263 35.83 29.37 10.08
CA GLY A 263 35.96 29.03 11.51
C GLY A 263 34.63 28.52 12.10
N GLY A 264 34.40 27.25 12.41
CA GLY A 264 35.29 26.18 12.88
C GLY A 264 35.19 26.06 14.39
N GLY A 265 34.36 25.13 14.91
CA GLY A 265 34.23 24.87 16.35
C GLY A 265 33.80 23.43 16.62
N ARG A 266 34.68 22.67 17.28
CA ARG A 266 34.68 21.21 17.45
C ARG A 266 34.89 20.88 18.93
N GLY A 267 34.21 19.86 19.44
CA GLY A 267 34.64 19.03 20.59
C GLY A 267 33.61 18.81 21.70
N PRO A 268 33.79 17.84 22.61
CA PRO A 268 34.47 16.52 22.50
C PRO A 268 33.62 15.32 23.04
N GLY A 269 34.06 14.07 22.78
CA GLY A 269 33.41 12.77 23.17
C GLY A 269 33.61 12.35 24.64
N GLY A 270 33.24 11.16 25.16
CA GLY A 270 32.69 9.85 24.72
C GLY A 270 32.12 9.12 25.97
N PRO A 271 32.26 7.79 26.25
CA PRO A 271 32.41 6.57 25.41
C PRO A 271 31.51 5.34 25.83
N GLY A 272 31.47 4.28 24.97
CA GLY A 272 31.11 2.87 25.30
C GLY A 272 29.62 2.48 25.22
N GLY A 273 29.14 1.31 24.78
CA GLY A 273 29.70 0.04 24.28
C GLY A 273 28.61 -1.05 24.38
N GLY A 274 28.57 -2.03 23.46
CA GLY A 274 27.91 -3.35 23.67
C GLY A 274 26.63 -3.68 22.88
N PRO A 275 26.28 -4.98 22.67
CA PRO A 275 26.04 -5.52 21.32
C PRO A 275 24.63 -6.07 21.04
N GLY A 276 24.29 -6.12 19.74
CA GLY A 276 23.55 -7.18 19.02
C GLY A 276 22.33 -7.86 19.64
N GLY A 277 21.17 -7.66 19.01
CA GLY A 277 20.01 -8.56 19.07
C GLY A 277 19.35 -8.67 17.68
N PRO A 278 18.91 -9.87 17.24
CA PRO A 278 18.50 -10.13 15.85
C PRO A 278 17.09 -9.59 15.58
N GLY A 279 17.01 -8.45 14.89
CA GLY A 279 15.75 -7.92 14.36
C GLY A 279 15.37 -8.62 13.06
N GLY A 280 14.25 -9.34 13.10
CA GLY A 280 13.70 -10.13 12.00
C GLY A 280 13.65 -9.38 10.67
N GLY A 281 14.26 -9.97 9.65
CA GLY A 281 14.21 -9.53 8.27
C GLY A 281 12.85 -9.80 7.66
N GLY A 282 11.89 -8.91 7.90
CA GLY A 282 10.79 -8.69 6.97
C GLY A 282 11.35 -8.03 5.69
N PRO A 283 10.79 -8.32 4.50
CA PRO A 283 11.12 -7.57 3.29
C PRO A 283 10.93 -6.07 3.56
N PRO A 284 11.80 -5.19 3.05
CA PRO A 284 11.61 -3.76 3.22
C PRO A 284 10.22 -3.39 2.68
N PRO A 285 9.37 -2.68 3.45
CA PRO A 285 8.20 -2.04 2.91
C PRO A 285 8.69 -1.19 1.73
N GLY A 286 8.09 -1.41 0.56
CA GLY A 286 8.56 -0.89 -0.72
C GLY A 286 9.17 0.51 -0.60
N GLY A 287 10.41 0.64 -1.06
CA GLY A 287 11.15 1.90 -1.14
C GLY A 287 10.38 2.93 -1.96
N GLY A 288 9.49 3.64 -1.26
CA GLY A 288 8.82 4.86 -1.66
C GLY A 288 9.15 5.97 -0.67
N GLY A 289 10.39 5.99 -0.16
CA GLY A 289 10.97 7.12 0.54
C GLY A 289 11.47 8.15 -0.47
N GLY A 290 10.55 8.81 -1.19
CA GLY A 290 10.87 10.11 -1.78
C GLY A 290 11.17 11.10 -0.64
N PRO A 291 12.02 12.13 -0.86
CA PRO A 291 12.44 13.04 0.20
C PRO A 291 11.25 13.55 1.02
N GLY A 292 11.25 13.18 2.31
CA GLY A 292 10.30 13.67 3.30
C GLY A 292 10.39 15.19 3.38
N GLY A 293 9.23 15.84 3.26
CA GLY A 293 9.13 17.29 3.41
C GLY A 293 7.79 17.92 3.03
N GLY A 294 6.92 17.22 2.27
CA GLY A 294 5.69 17.82 1.74
C GLY A 294 4.37 17.34 2.36
N MET A 295 4.25 16.05 2.71
CA MET A 295 2.94 15.46 3.02
C MET A 295 2.34 15.89 4.37
N GLY A 296 3.18 16.12 5.39
CA GLY A 296 2.71 16.44 6.75
C GLY A 296 2.11 17.84 6.92
N ARG A 297 2.42 18.77 6.02
CA ARG A 297 1.86 20.14 6.06
C ARG A 297 0.59 20.31 5.22
N MET A 298 0.30 19.41 4.29
CA MET A 298 -0.87 19.52 3.40
C MET A 298 -2.15 18.88 3.99
N MET A 299 -1.99 17.96 4.95
CA MET A 299 -3.09 17.30 5.69
C MET A 299 -3.33 17.93 7.07
N GLY A 300 -2.85 19.16 7.29
CA GLY A 300 -3.11 19.87 8.54
C GLY A 300 -4.60 20.19 8.66
N MET A 301 -5.24 19.75 9.74
CA MET A 301 -6.58 20.20 10.17
C MET A 301 -6.58 21.68 10.63
N GLY A 302 -5.63 22.51 10.17
CA GLY A 302 -5.60 23.94 10.41
C GLY A 302 -6.55 24.63 9.44
N GLY A 303 -7.59 25.29 9.95
CA GLY A 303 -8.32 26.28 9.14
C GLY A 303 -7.39 27.47 8.89
N ASP A 304 -7.53 28.12 7.74
CA ASP A 304 -6.84 29.38 7.50
C ASP A 304 -7.24 30.40 8.57
N THR A 305 -6.29 31.16 9.08
CA THR A 305 -6.56 32.33 9.94
C THR A 305 -6.73 33.56 9.07
N THR A 306 -7.73 34.38 9.35
CA THR A 306 -7.84 35.71 8.74
C THR A 306 -7.02 36.72 9.54
N GLU A 307 -6.93 37.96 9.06
CA GLU A 307 -6.33 39.09 9.78
C GLU A 307 -7.11 39.50 11.04
N HIS A 308 -8.30 38.93 11.25
CA HIS A 308 -9.14 39.20 12.40
C HIS A 308 -8.78 38.30 13.61
N PRO A 309 -8.94 38.81 14.85
CA PRO A 309 -8.65 38.04 16.06
C PRO A 309 -9.56 36.82 16.21
N TYR A 310 -10.84 36.91 15.84
CA TYR A 310 -11.78 35.80 15.94
C TYR A 310 -12.07 35.21 14.55
N ASN A 311 -12.12 33.88 14.47
CA ASN A 311 -12.34 33.14 13.24
C ASN A 311 -13.36 32.01 13.46
N VAL A 312 -14.41 31.96 12.63
CA VAL A 312 -15.35 30.83 12.54
C VAL A 312 -15.14 30.11 11.21
N THR A 313 -14.79 28.83 11.27
CA THR A 313 -14.69 27.96 10.09
C THR A 313 -15.88 27.02 10.04
N LEU A 314 -16.64 27.09 8.95
CA LEU A 314 -17.67 26.11 8.61
C LEU A 314 -17.06 25.11 7.63
N SER A 315 -17.24 23.81 7.87
CA SER A 315 -16.66 22.76 7.05
C SER A 315 -17.57 21.57 6.87
N VAL A 316 -17.46 20.94 5.70
CA VAL A 316 -18.08 19.66 5.36
C VAL A 316 -16.98 18.74 4.83
N ASN A 317 -16.80 17.58 5.46
CA ASN A 317 -15.88 16.54 5.00
C ASN A 317 -16.70 15.40 4.40
N PHE A 318 -16.43 15.10 3.13
CA PHE A 318 -16.93 13.92 2.44
C PHE A 318 -15.83 12.87 2.38
N GLU A 319 -16.09 11.69 2.93
CA GLU A 319 -15.32 10.48 2.69
C GLU A 319 -16.09 9.62 1.70
N ASN A 320 -15.47 9.31 0.57
CA ASN A 320 -16.08 8.65 -0.58
C ASN A 320 -17.35 9.38 -1.08
N LEU A 321 -17.15 10.58 -1.63
CA LEU A 321 -18.18 11.46 -2.17
C LEU A 321 -19.12 10.74 -3.15
N LEU A 322 -18.58 9.84 -3.98
CA LEU A 322 -19.32 9.09 -5.00
C LEU A 322 -20.15 7.92 -4.45
N ASN A 323 -20.03 7.59 -3.15
CA ASN A 323 -20.60 6.38 -2.57
C ASN A 323 -20.21 5.10 -3.33
N HIS A 324 -19.01 5.06 -3.93
CA HIS A 324 -18.58 3.89 -4.69
C HIS A 324 -18.24 2.75 -3.73
N LEU A 325 -18.76 1.55 -3.93
CA LEU A 325 -18.41 0.41 -3.08
C LEU A 325 -16.95 0.02 -3.32
N ASN A 326 -16.14 0.05 -2.27
CA ASN A 326 -14.73 -0.34 -2.31
C ASN A 326 -14.52 -1.66 -1.55
N PRO A 327 -14.87 -2.83 -2.13
CA PRO A 327 -14.69 -4.10 -1.43
C PRO A 327 -13.21 -4.39 -1.19
N GLY A 328 -12.90 -5.11 -0.11
CA GLY A 328 -11.56 -5.51 0.27
C GLY A 328 -11.50 -6.96 0.76
N GLY A 329 -10.31 -7.55 0.74
CA GLY A 329 -10.04 -8.87 1.31
C GLY A 329 -10.90 -9.97 0.67
N TYR A 330 -10.54 -10.42 -0.54
CA TYR A 330 -11.26 -11.51 -1.20
C TYR A 330 -10.82 -12.87 -0.67
N GLN A 331 -11.78 -13.79 -0.52
CA GLN A 331 -11.50 -15.16 -0.13
C GLN A 331 -11.09 -16.00 -1.36
N GLY A 332 -9.85 -16.50 -1.33
CA GLY A 332 -9.24 -17.32 -2.38
C GLY A 332 -9.36 -18.84 -2.18
N VAL A 333 -9.84 -19.27 -1.01
CA VAL A 333 -9.97 -20.70 -0.70
C VAL A 333 -11.23 -21.29 -1.34
N ILE A 334 -11.07 -22.31 -2.20
CA ILE A 334 -12.18 -22.88 -2.99
C ILE A 334 -13.20 -23.65 -2.13
N THR A 335 -12.75 -24.26 -1.03
CA THR A 335 -13.59 -24.98 -0.07
C THR A 335 -14.37 -24.05 0.86
N SER A 336 -13.98 -22.76 0.95
CA SER A 336 -14.69 -21.77 1.76
C SER A 336 -16.01 -21.38 1.10
N PRO A 337 -17.14 -21.25 1.83
CA PRO A 337 -18.41 -20.78 1.27
C PRO A 337 -18.31 -19.37 0.68
N TYR A 338 -17.34 -18.56 1.15
CA TYR A 338 -17.11 -17.19 0.72
C TYR A 338 -16.14 -17.06 -0.47
N PHE A 339 -15.70 -18.14 -1.11
CA PHE A 339 -14.83 -18.07 -2.30
C PHE A 339 -15.30 -17.01 -3.31
N LEU A 340 -14.38 -16.16 -3.79
CA LEU A 340 -14.62 -14.99 -4.66
C LEU A 340 -15.46 -13.85 -4.06
N GLN A 341 -15.76 -13.90 -2.77
CA GLN A 341 -16.48 -12.83 -2.07
C GLN A 341 -15.52 -11.96 -1.27
N ALA A 342 -15.88 -10.69 -1.15
CA ALA A 342 -15.18 -9.74 -0.29
C ALA A 342 -15.53 -10.01 1.18
N THR A 343 -14.52 -10.02 2.04
CA THR A 343 -14.66 -10.20 3.49
C THR A 343 -14.57 -8.89 4.27
N SER A 344 -14.25 -7.79 3.60
CA SER A 344 -14.14 -6.45 4.20
C SER A 344 -14.48 -5.34 3.20
N VAL A 345 -14.52 -4.10 3.69
CA VAL A 345 -14.66 -2.89 2.87
C VAL A 345 -13.45 -1.99 3.13
N ASN A 346 -12.82 -1.51 2.07
CA ASN A 346 -11.73 -0.56 2.15
C ASN A 346 -12.28 0.85 2.46
N THR A 347 -11.65 1.53 3.42
CA THR A 347 -12.00 2.92 3.75
C THR A 347 -11.36 3.89 2.75
N GLY A 348 -12.01 5.05 2.59
CA GLY A 348 -11.68 6.02 1.55
C GLY A 348 -10.27 6.63 1.59
N PHE A 349 -9.49 6.39 2.63
CA PHE A 349 -8.11 6.85 2.74
C PHE A 349 -7.07 5.82 2.29
N GLY A 350 -7.50 4.76 1.60
CA GLY A 350 -6.62 3.81 0.94
C GLY A 350 -6.19 2.64 1.81
N GLY A 351 -7.09 2.15 2.68
CA GLY A 351 -6.99 0.82 3.29
C GLY A 351 -6.74 -0.24 2.21
N GLY A 352 -5.88 -1.21 2.51
CA GLY A 352 -5.48 -2.26 1.55
C GLY A 352 -3.98 -2.25 1.19
N GLY A 353 -3.10 -1.87 2.11
CA GLY A 353 -1.70 -2.30 2.04
C GLY A 353 -1.56 -3.77 2.42
N PRO A 354 -0.52 -4.49 1.95
CA PRO A 354 -0.22 -5.84 2.42
C PRO A 354 0.10 -5.76 3.92
N GLY A 355 -0.73 -6.44 4.72
CA GLY A 355 -0.81 -6.20 6.17
C GLY A 355 -1.87 -5.14 6.47
N GLY A 356 -3.11 -5.58 6.66
CA GLY A 356 -4.18 -4.75 7.20
C GLY A 356 -3.79 -4.23 8.57
N GLY A 357 -3.28 -3.00 8.63
CA GLY A 357 -2.75 -2.41 9.86
C GLY A 357 -1.70 -1.36 9.58
N GLY A 358 -2.07 -0.29 8.87
CA GLY A 358 -1.27 0.94 8.92
C GLY A 358 -1.50 1.61 10.29
N PRO A 359 -0.45 1.87 11.09
CA PRO A 359 -0.61 2.61 12.34
C PRO A 359 -0.97 4.06 12.02
N GLY A 360 -2.15 4.52 12.43
CA GLY A 360 -2.48 5.95 12.51
C GLY A 360 -3.71 6.48 11.74
N GLY A 361 -4.66 5.64 11.32
CA GLY A 361 -5.89 6.12 10.68
C GLY A 361 -7.14 5.97 11.55
N PHE A 362 -7.72 7.08 12.00
CA PHE A 362 -9.05 7.15 12.65
C PHE A 362 -10.21 6.79 11.70
N GLY A 363 -10.16 5.63 11.05
CA GLY A 363 -11.18 5.13 10.13
C GLY A 363 -11.57 3.71 10.51
N GLY A 364 -12.62 3.56 11.30
CA GLY A 364 -13.20 2.25 11.58
C GLY A 364 -13.65 1.55 10.29
N ALA A 365 -13.50 0.23 10.23
CA ALA A 365 -13.83 -0.64 9.09
C ALA A 365 -15.33 -0.70 8.72
N ALA A 366 -16.14 0.24 9.20
CA ALA A 366 -17.60 0.12 9.19
C ALA A 366 -18.33 0.99 8.14
N ASN A 367 -17.67 1.99 7.53
CA ASN A 367 -18.39 2.95 6.68
C ASN A 367 -17.72 3.13 5.30
N ASN A 368 -18.37 2.64 4.25
CA ASN A 368 -17.98 2.90 2.86
C ASN A 368 -18.08 4.39 2.51
N ARG A 369 -18.98 5.14 3.15
CA ARG A 369 -19.19 6.58 2.96
C ARG A 369 -19.43 7.27 4.30
N ARG A 370 -18.86 8.46 4.47
CA ARG A 370 -19.09 9.31 5.65
C ARG A 370 -19.21 10.77 5.23
N ILE A 371 -20.11 11.49 5.89
CA ILE A 371 -20.24 12.94 5.75
C ILE A 371 -20.16 13.53 7.15
N GLN A 372 -19.27 14.48 7.35
CA GLN A 372 -19.11 15.17 8.64
C GLN A 372 -19.29 16.67 8.44
N LEU A 373 -20.10 17.26 9.30
CA LEU A 373 -20.24 18.71 9.43
C LEU A 373 -19.40 19.15 10.61
N GLY A 374 -18.62 20.21 10.44
CA GLY A 374 -17.74 20.73 11.47
C GLY A 374 -17.79 22.25 11.54
N ILE A 375 -17.95 22.77 12.75
CA ILE A 375 -17.81 24.18 13.07
C ILE A 375 -16.59 24.30 13.98
N ARG A 376 -15.63 25.15 13.61
CA ARG A 376 -14.45 25.43 14.43
C ARG A 376 -14.37 26.93 14.70
N PHE A 377 -14.36 27.29 15.98
CA PHE A 377 -14.05 28.64 16.43
C PHE A 377 -12.56 28.73 16.80
N THR A 378 -11.91 29.85 16.50
CA THR A 378 -10.51 30.13 16.87
C THR A 378 -10.40 31.60 17.24
N PHE A 379 -9.70 31.91 18.33
CA PHE A 379 -9.61 33.23 18.94
C PHE A 379 -8.17 33.55 19.34
#